data_AF-A0A0A9YYY3-F1
#
_entry.id   AF-A0A0A9YYY3-F1
#
_cell.length_a   1.000
_cell.length_b   1.000
_cell.length_c   1.000
_cell.angle_alpha   90.00
_cell.angle_beta   90.00
_cell.angle_gamma   90.00
#
_symmetry.space_group_name_H-M   'P 1'
#
loop_
_entity.id
_entity.type
_entity.pdbx_description
1 polymer ?
#
loop_
_entity_poly.entity_id
_entity_poly.type
_entity_poly.pdbx_seq_one_letter_code
_entity_poly.pdbx_strand_id
1 'polypeptide(L)'
;MTLSSGETVKPNLPWVEKYRPSTLNELISHDDIVKTINKFIKEDQLPHLLFYGPPGTGKTSTILACAKQLYSKGQFNSMVMELNASDDRGIGIVRGQILNFASTRTIFKSGYKLIILDEADAMTNDAQNALRRIIEKFTENVRFCLICNYLGKIIPAIQSRCTRFRFGPLDFEQIVPRLNFVIAKECVKATEDGKKALIELAGGDMRKVLNVLQATATAFDVVNEDNVYTCVGHPTKSDMTNVVKWLLNSSFDTAYNMIHQLQINKGLALTDILQEVHSYIHRIELPSEVLIELLEKMADLENRLTSGTSEKLQLGSLVGIFHIARSKIPVPEATS
;
A
#
# COMPACT_ATOMS: atom_id res chain seq x y z
N MET A 1 2.21 -0.75 -54.24
CA MET A 1 1.15 -0.59 -53.22
C MET A 1 1.83 -0.37 -51.89
N THR A 2 1.59 0.81 -51.31
CA THR A 2 2.19 1.35 -50.10
C THR A 2 1.88 0.50 -48.87
N LEU A 3 2.93 0.07 -48.17
CA LEU A 3 2.87 -0.48 -46.81
C LEU A 3 2.49 0.66 -45.85
N SER A 4 1.32 0.59 -45.22
CA SER A 4 0.93 1.55 -44.18
C SER A 4 1.62 1.20 -42.86
N SER A 5 2.50 2.11 -42.45
CA SER A 5 2.77 2.56 -41.08
C SER A 5 2.49 1.58 -39.94
N GLY A 6 3.57 1.15 -39.27
CA GLY A 6 3.55 0.29 -38.10
C GLY A 6 2.70 0.82 -36.95
N GLU A 7 1.72 0.02 -36.57
CA GLU A 7 1.16 0.06 -35.23
C GLU A 7 2.21 -0.48 -34.27
N THR A 8 2.80 0.40 -33.46
CA THR A 8 3.59 -0.02 -32.31
C THR A 8 2.66 -0.76 -31.36
N VAL A 9 2.79 -2.09 -31.32
CA VAL A 9 2.14 -2.93 -30.32
C VAL A 9 2.50 -2.36 -28.95
N LYS A 10 1.56 -1.64 -28.32
CA LYS A 10 1.77 -1.14 -26.96
C LYS A 10 1.95 -2.38 -26.08
N PRO A 11 3.04 -2.46 -25.29
CA PRO A 11 3.23 -3.59 -24.40
C PRO A 11 1.99 -3.72 -23.50
N ASN A 12 1.53 -4.96 -23.31
CA ASN A 12 0.39 -5.25 -22.42
C ASN A 12 0.84 -5.07 -20.97
N LEU A 13 0.94 -3.81 -20.55
CA LEU A 13 1.41 -3.43 -19.22
C LEU A 13 0.34 -3.75 -18.17
N PRO A 14 0.76 -4.15 -16.95
CA PRO A 14 -0.15 -4.22 -15.80
C PRO A 14 -0.93 -2.93 -15.62
N TRP A 15 -2.19 -3.01 -15.18
CA TRP A 15 -3.09 -1.87 -15.09
C TRP A 15 -2.57 -0.77 -14.15
N VAL A 16 -1.83 -1.16 -13.11
CA VAL A 16 -1.11 -0.22 -12.23
C VAL A 16 -0.19 0.72 -13.00
N GLU A 17 0.55 0.21 -13.98
CA GLU A 17 1.48 1.00 -14.80
C GLU A 17 0.78 1.67 -15.97
N LYS A 18 -0.11 0.94 -16.66
CA LYS A 18 -0.91 1.44 -17.79
C LYS A 18 -1.74 2.66 -17.39
N TYR A 19 -2.28 2.65 -16.17
CA TYR A 19 -3.08 3.72 -15.59
C TYR A 19 -2.35 4.44 -14.46
N ARG A 20 -1.01 4.51 -14.49
CA ARG A 20 -0.28 5.41 -13.58
C ARG A 20 -0.60 6.86 -13.97
N PRO A 21 -1.02 7.73 -13.03
CA PRO A 21 -1.34 9.13 -13.32
C PRO A 21 -0.18 9.84 -14.02
N SER A 22 -0.48 10.50 -15.14
CA SER A 22 0.54 11.17 -15.95
C SER A 22 0.67 12.66 -15.65
N THR A 23 -0.39 13.24 -15.10
CA THR A 23 -0.52 14.67 -14.77
C THR A 23 -1.04 14.86 -13.35
N LEU A 24 -0.81 16.04 -12.75
CA LEU A 24 -1.31 16.33 -11.40
C LEU A 24 -2.84 16.33 -11.33
N ASN A 25 -3.53 16.65 -12.42
CA ASN A 25 -4.99 16.65 -12.47
C ASN A 25 -5.58 15.23 -12.46
N GLU A 26 -4.79 14.20 -12.79
CA GLU A 26 -5.20 12.80 -12.71
C GLU A 26 -4.98 12.20 -11.31
N LEU A 27 -4.30 12.91 -10.42
CA LEU A 27 -4.17 12.52 -9.03
C LEU A 27 -5.45 12.93 -8.32
N ILE A 28 -6.23 11.94 -7.92
CA ILE A 28 -7.55 12.13 -7.31
C ILE A 28 -7.42 12.28 -5.77
N SER A 29 -6.19 12.34 -5.25
CA SER A 29 -5.92 12.36 -3.82
C SER A 29 -4.96 13.47 -3.38
N HIS A 30 -5.11 13.85 -2.11
CA HIS A 30 -4.26 14.82 -1.40
C HIS A 30 -4.20 16.21 -2.06
N ASP A 31 -5.37 16.77 -2.39
CA ASP A 31 -5.52 18.09 -3.01
C ASP A 31 -4.68 19.18 -2.35
N ASP A 32 -4.61 19.20 -1.01
CA ASP A 32 -3.86 20.21 -0.28
C ASP A 32 -2.34 20.08 -0.49
N ILE A 33 -1.84 18.84 -0.59
CA ILE A 33 -0.44 18.55 -0.91
C ILE A 33 -0.14 19.02 -2.35
N VAL A 34 -1.00 18.64 -3.29
CA VAL A 34 -0.86 19.02 -4.71
C VAL A 34 -0.94 20.53 -4.90
N LYS A 35 -1.87 21.22 -4.22
CA LYS A 35 -1.99 22.70 -4.23
C LYS A 35 -0.73 23.36 -3.68
N THR A 36 -0.21 22.85 -2.56
CA THR A 36 1.00 23.40 -1.92
C THR A 36 2.23 23.24 -2.81
N ILE A 37 2.44 22.05 -3.39
CA ILE A 37 3.55 21.81 -4.31
C ILE A 37 3.40 22.68 -5.56
N ASN A 38 2.21 22.79 -6.13
CA ASN A 38 1.96 23.68 -7.28
C ASN A 38 2.27 25.13 -6.96
N LYS A 39 1.97 25.61 -5.75
CA LYS A 39 2.32 26.96 -5.32
C LYS A 39 3.83 27.14 -5.28
N PHE A 40 4.57 26.21 -4.65
CA PHE A 40 6.03 26.26 -4.63
C PHE A 40 6.67 26.24 -6.02
N ILE A 41 6.10 25.46 -6.95
CA ILE A 41 6.55 25.42 -8.34
C ILE A 41 6.32 26.77 -9.03
N LYS A 42 5.13 27.36 -8.88
CA LYS A 42 4.79 28.65 -9.50
C LYS A 42 5.63 29.80 -8.96
N GLU A 43 6.00 29.77 -7.69
CA GLU A 43 6.81 30.78 -7.02
C GLU A 43 8.33 30.57 -7.20
N ASP A 44 8.74 29.51 -7.92
CA ASP A 44 10.15 29.08 -8.09
C ASP A 44 10.89 28.88 -6.74
N GLN A 45 10.14 28.42 -5.74
CA GLN A 45 10.60 28.23 -4.35
C GLN A 45 10.44 26.79 -3.88
N LEU A 46 10.50 25.81 -4.80
CA LEU A 46 10.40 24.40 -4.45
C LEU A 46 11.51 24.03 -3.45
N PRO A 47 11.19 23.56 -2.22
CA PRO A 47 12.20 23.10 -1.28
C PRO A 47 12.63 21.67 -1.61
N HIS A 48 13.56 21.10 -0.84
CA HIS A 48 13.70 19.64 -0.80
C HIS A 48 12.40 19.04 -0.21
N LEU A 49 11.95 17.94 -0.77
CA LEU A 49 10.69 17.29 -0.42
C LEU A 49 10.96 15.95 0.24
N LEU A 50 10.13 15.59 1.22
CA LEU A 50 10.10 14.27 1.82
C LEU A 50 8.66 13.76 1.86
N PHE A 51 8.35 12.78 1.03
CA PHE A 51 7.04 12.15 0.93
C PHE A 51 7.05 10.86 1.73
N TYR A 52 6.13 10.72 2.68
CA TYR A 52 6.07 9.53 3.52
C TYR A 52 4.64 9.06 3.76
N GLY A 53 4.47 7.75 3.93
CA GLY A 53 3.16 7.14 4.16
C GLY A 53 3.03 5.73 3.59
N PRO A 54 1.88 5.07 3.74
CA PRO A 54 1.66 3.70 3.26
C PRO A 54 1.90 3.54 1.75
N PRO A 55 2.15 2.32 1.25
CA PRO A 55 2.27 2.04 -0.18
C PRO A 55 0.97 2.36 -0.92
N GLY A 56 1.06 2.58 -2.24
CA GLY A 56 -0.13 2.75 -3.09
C GLY A 56 -0.92 4.05 -2.92
N THR A 57 -0.46 4.97 -2.08
CA THR A 57 -1.10 6.28 -1.79
C THR A 57 -0.74 7.39 -2.79
N GLY A 58 0.10 7.09 -3.79
CA GLY A 58 0.40 8.03 -4.88
C GLY A 58 1.66 8.88 -4.71
N LYS A 59 2.54 8.58 -3.74
CA LYS A 59 3.81 9.31 -3.50
C LYS A 59 4.67 9.48 -4.78
N THR A 60 5.06 8.37 -5.40
CA THR A 60 5.90 8.34 -6.60
C THR A 60 5.18 8.96 -7.81
N SER A 61 3.90 8.64 -8.00
CA SER A 61 3.07 9.22 -9.06
C SER A 61 2.99 10.75 -8.94
N THR A 62 2.90 11.28 -7.71
CA THR A 62 2.80 12.72 -7.45
C THR A 62 4.05 13.47 -7.88
N ILE A 63 5.23 13.03 -7.44
CA ILE A 63 6.47 13.73 -7.80
C ILE A 63 6.79 13.57 -9.29
N LEU A 64 6.50 12.42 -9.90
CA LEU A 64 6.69 12.22 -11.34
C LEU A 64 5.78 13.11 -12.17
N ALA A 65 4.52 13.29 -11.75
CA ALA A 65 3.61 14.23 -12.38
C ALA A 65 4.07 15.69 -12.20
N CYS A 66 4.57 16.07 -11.01
CA CYS A 66 5.20 17.38 -10.79
C CYS A 66 6.41 17.59 -11.72
N ALA A 67 7.27 16.57 -11.85
CA ALA A 67 8.46 16.62 -12.68
C ALA A 67 8.11 16.80 -14.17
N LYS A 68 7.05 16.14 -14.66
CA LYS A 68 6.54 16.31 -16.03
C LYS A 68 5.94 17.69 -16.28
N GLN A 69 5.47 18.38 -15.24
CA GLN A 69 5.00 19.77 -15.32
C GLN A 69 6.18 20.77 -15.30
N LEU A 70 7.22 20.48 -14.52
CA LEU A 70 8.43 21.30 -14.41
C LEU A 70 9.29 21.26 -15.67
N TYR A 71 9.42 20.08 -16.30
CA TYR A 71 10.35 19.86 -17.40
C TYR A 71 9.64 19.37 -18.65
N SER A 72 10.03 19.94 -19.79
CA SER A 72 9.59 19.44 -21.10
C SER A 72 10.12 18.02 -21.36
N LYS A 73 9.46 17.27 -22.26
CA LYS A 73 9.87 15.88 -22.61
C LYS A 73 11.34 15.78 -23.04
N GLY A 74 11.87 16.76 -23.75
CA GLY A 74 13.27 16.79 -24.18
C GLY A 74 14.27 17.08 -23.06
N GLN A 75 13.83 17.74 -21.99
CA GLN A 75 14.66 18.08 -20.83
C GLN A 75 14.57 17.05 -19.70
N PHE A 76 13.48 16.30 -19.62
CA PHE A 76 13.18 15.40 -18.50
C PHE A 76 14.37 14.50 -18.14
N ASN A 77 14.95 13.77 -19.11
CA ASN A 77 16.05 12.83 -18.84
C ASN A 77 17.38 13.50 -18.42
N SER A 78 17.56 14.80 -18.70
CA SER A 78 18.77 15.53 -18.31
C SER A 78 18.60 16.32 -17.01
N MET A 79 17.35 16.61 -16.64
CA MET A 79 17.00 17.40 -15.45
C MET A 79 16.47 16.55 -14.29
N VAL A 80 15.93 15.36 -14.56
CA VAL A 80 15.33 14.46 -13.57
C VAL A 80 16.13 13.17 -13.50
N MET A 81 16.52 12.79 -12.29
CA MET A 81 17.11 11.49 -11.98
C MET A 81 16.20 10.77 -10.99
N GLU A 82 15.62 9.65 -11.40
CA GLU A 82 14.88 8.73 -10.53
C GLU A 82 15.78 7.55 -10.18
N LEU A 83 15.89 7.25 -8.89
CA LEU A 83 16.63 6.11 -8.37
C LEU A 83 15.77 5.40 -7.33
N ASN A 84 15.67 4.08 -7.44
CA ASN A 84 15.10 3.25 -6.39
C ASN A 84 16.22 2.85 -5.42
N ALA A 85 16.11 3.27 -4.16
CA ALA A 85 17.18 3.08 -3.17
C ALA A 85 17.23 1.66 -2.60
N SER A 86 16.21 0.82 -2.81
CA SER A 86 16.22 -0.58 -2.38
C SER A 86 17.04 -1.50 -3.29
N ASP A 87 17.08 -1.21 -4.60
CA ASP A 87 17.83 -1.99 -5.58
C ASP A 87 19.35 -1.88 -5.35
N ASP A 88 19.82 -0.74 -4.81
CA ASP A 88 21.22 -0.48 -4.55
C ASP A 88 21.42 0.34 -3.25
N ARG A 89 21.43 -0.37 -2.12
CA ARG A 89 21.49 0.19 -0.75
C ARG A 89 22.85 0.81 -0.38
N GLY A 90 23.81 0.81 -1.30
CA GLY A 90 25.22 1.12 -1.06
C GLY A 90 25.53 2.63 -1.07
N ILE A 91 26.44 3.05 -0.19
CA ILE A 91 27.00 4.42 -0.20
C ILE A 91 27.64 4.81 -1.55
N GLY A 92 28.01 3.81 -2.36
CA GLY A 92 28.59 3.98 -3.70
C GLY A 92 27.66 4.70 -4.67
N ILE A 93 26.35 4.46 -4.65
CA ILE A 93 25.39 5.20 -5.49
C ILE A 93 25.36 6.67 -5.11
N VAL A 94 25.32 6.96 -3.81
CA VAL A 94 25.27 8.33 -3.29
C VAL A 94 26.53 9.09 -3.67
N ARG A 95 27.70 8.48 -3.48
CA ARG A 95 29.00 9.09 -3.79
C ARG A 95 29.36 9.08 -5.28
N GLY A 96 28.70 8.24 -6.08
CA GLY A 96 28.91 8.13 -7.52
C GLY A 96 27.80 8.81 -8.30
N GLN A 97 26.70 8.09 -8.56
CA GLN A 97 25.63 8.52 -9.46
C GLN A 97 24.98 9.84 -9.02
N ILE A 98 24.57 9.94 -7.75
CA ILE A 98 23.89 11.14 -7.23
C ILE A 98 24.85 12.33 -7.25
N LEU A 99 26.09 12.15 -6.78
CA LEU A 99 27.09 13.22 -6.75
C LEU A 99 27.45 13.71 -8.16
N ASN A 100 27.61 12.80 -9.13
CA ASN A 100 27.91 13.14 -10.52
C ASN A 100 26.75 13.91 -11.18
N PHE A 101 25.52 13.47 -10.95
CA PHE A 101 24.35 14.17 -11.47
C PHE A 101 24.16 15.55 -10.84
N ALA A 102 24.39 15.68 -9.52
CA ALA A 102 24.29 16.95 -8.82
C ALA A 102 25.39 17.94 -9.20
N SER A 103 26.59 17.45 -9.52
CA SER A 103 27.76 18.30 -9.85
C SER A 103 27.84 18.73 -11.31
N THR A 104 27.15 18.04 -12.22
CA THR A 104 27.14 18.41 -13.65
C THR A 104 26.33 19.68 -13.88
N ARG A 105 26.95 20.69 -14.50
CA ARG A 105 26.26 21.93 -14.89
C ARG A 105 25.27 21.66 -16.02
N THR A 106 24.08 22.22 -15.92
CA THR A 106 23.09 22.19 -16.99
C THR A 106 23.53 23.14 -18.12
N ILE A 107 23.38 22.70 -19.37
CA ILE A 107 23.60 23.55 -20.55
C ILE A 107 22.50 24.63 -20.63
N PHE A 108 21.31 24.34 -20.07
CA PHE A 108 20.19 25.27 -19.97
C PHE A 108 20.32 26.11 -18.70
N LYS A 109 20.29 27.44 -18.88
CA LYS A 109 20.64 28.46 -17.86
C LYS A 109 19.53 28.76 -16.84
N SER A 110 18.37 28.11 -16.93
CA SER A 110 17.24 28.35 -16.01
C SER A 110 16.67 27.03 -15.48
N GLY A 111 16.69 26.88 -14.16
CA GLY A 111 16.07 25.77 -13.42
C GLY A 111 17.05 24.98 -12.56
N TYR A 112 16.52 24.36 -11.51
CA TYR A 112 17.22 23.36 -10.71
C TYR A 112 17.05 21.96 -11.34
N LYS A 113 17.95 21.04 -11.04
CA LYS A 113 17.73 19.60 -11.30
C LYS A 113 16.86 18.98 -10.22
N LEU A 114 16.19 17.89 -10.52
CA LEU A 114 15.38 17.13 -9.58
C LEU A 114 15.95 15.70 -9.42
N ILE A 115 16.26 15.31 -8.20
CA ILE A 115 16.64 13.94 -7.85
C ILE A 115 15.52 13.33 -7.02
N ILE A 116 14.94 12.23 -7.50
CA ILE A 116 13.89 11.46 -6.85
C ILE A 116 14.51 10.18 -6.32
N LEU A 117 14.42 9.97 -5.02
CA LEU A 117 14.91 8.79 -4.33
C LEU A 117 13.71 8.02 -3.79
N ASP A 118 13.31 6.96 -4.48
CA ASP A 118 12.25 6.08 -4.00
C ASP A 118 12.78 5.07 -2.98
N GLU A 119 11.93 4.65 -2.05
CA GLU A 119 12.27 3.72 -0.96
C GLU A 119 13.52 4.15 -0.15
N ALA A 120 13.66 5.45 0.12
CA ALA A 120 14.80 6.02 0.84
C ALA A 120 14.99 5.46 2.26
N ASP A 121 13.95 4.85 2.84
CA ASP A 121 14.00 4.12 4.11
C ASP A 121 14.72 2.77 4.04
N ALA A 122 15.04 2.28 2.83
CA ALA A 122 15.91 1.13 2.62
C ALA A 122 17.41 1.49 2.67
N MET A 123 17.76 2.78 2.65
CA MET A 123 19.16 3.24 2.69
C MET A 123 19.80 3.03 4.06
N THR A 124 21.07 2.61 4.05
CA THR A 124 21.89 2.56 5.27
C THR A 124 22.12 3.95 5.85
N ASN A 125 22.32 4.04 7.18
CA ASN A 125 22.60 5.30 7.86
C ASN A 125 23.82 6.03 7.28
N ASP A 126 24.86 5.31 6.85
CA ASP A 126 26.04 5.89 6.22
C ASP A 126 25.74 6.51 4.86
N ALA A 127 24.90 5.84 4.05
CA ALA A 127 24.44 6.38 2.77
C ALA A 127 23.58 7.64 2.99
N GLN A 128 22.70 7.64 3.99
CA GLN A 128 21.91 8.83 4.35
C GLN A 128 22.79 9.99 4.85
N ASN A 129 23.80 9.71 5.68
CA ASN A 129 24.75 10.74 6.12
C ASN A 129 25.57 11.33 4.96
N ALA A 130 25.94 10.50 3.98
CA ALA A 130 26.57 10.98 2.75
C ALA A 130 25.59 11.84 1.93
N LEU A 131 24.35 11.40 1.77
CA LEU A 131 23.30 12.10 1.03
C LEU A 131 23.02 13.49 1.64
N ARG A 132 22.94 13.58 2.97
CA ARG A 132 22.77 14.84 3.70
C ARG A 132 23.81 15.88 3.27
N ARG A 133 25.09 15.51 3.17
CA ARG A 133 26.17 16.43 2.76
C ARG A 133 25.98 16.91 1.33
N ILE A 134 25.47 16.06 0.45
CA ILE A 134 25.16 16.42 -0.95
C ILE A 134 23.97 17.38 -1.01
N ILE A 135 22.90 17.11 -0.24
CA ILE A 135 21.73 17.99 -0.13
C ILE A 135 22.16 19.40 0.27
N GLU A 136 23.00 19.52 1.31
CA GLU A 136 23.52 20.82 1.78
C GLU A 136 24.37 21.51 0.71
N LYS A 137 25.30 20.78 0.08
CA LYS A 137 26.27 21.34 -0.87
C LYS A 137 25.63 21.82 -2.18
N PHE A 138 24.59 21.13 -2.66
CA PHE A 138 24.00 21.39 -3.98
C PHE A 138 22.61 22.02 -3.92
N THR A 139 22.20 22.56 -2.76
CA THR A 139 20.89 23.18 -2.57
C THR A 139 20.61 24.36 -3.49
N GLU A 140 21.60 25.01 -4.09
CA GLU A 140 21.35 26.09 -5.06
C GLU A 140 20.86 25.56 -6.42
N ASN A 141 21.36 24.40 -6.85
CA ASN A 141 21.18 23.91 -8.22
C ASN A 141 20.36 22.62 -8.32
N VAL A 142 20.09 21.95 -7.19
CA VAL A 142 19.43 20.65 -7.14
C VAL A 142 18.33 20.67 -6.09
N ARG A 143 17.19 20.07 -6.42
CA ARG A 143 16.11 19.71 -5.51
C ARG A 143 16.06 18.20 -5.36
N PHE A 144 15.76 17.78 -4.14
CA PHE A 144 15.68 16.36 -3.79
C PHE A 144 14.24 16.09 -3.40
N CYS A 145 13.69 14.96 -3.84
CA CYS A 145 12.45 14.40 -3.34
C CYS A 145 12.72 12.99 -2.84
N LEU A 146 12.70 12.81 -1.52
CA LEU A 146 12.84 11.51 -0.90
C LEU A 146 11.46 10.91 -0.67
N ILE A 147 11.27 9.66 -1.03
CA ILE A 147 10.04 8.91 -0.81
C ILE A 147 10.36 7.76 0.13
N CYS A 148 9.55 7.57 1.18
CA CYS A 148 9.69 6.44 2.08
C CYS A 148 8.33 5.97 2.61
N ASN A 149 8.28 4.77 3.17
CA ASN A 149 7.10 4.30 3.89
C ASN A 149 7.17 4.68 5.36
N TYR A 150 8.36 4.59 5.96
CA TYR A 150 8.58 4.85 7.38
C TYR A 150 9.49 6.04 7.62
N LEU A 151 8.91 7.16 8.08
CA LEU A 151 9.67 8.38 8.41
C LEU A 151 10.77 8.12 9.45
N GLY A 152 10.50 7.24 10.42
CA GLY A 152 11.46 6.90 11.48
C GLY A 152 12.76 6.23 11.00
N LYS A 153 12.78 5.70 9.77
CA LYS A 153 13.99 5.13 9.15
C LYS A 153 14.85 6.17 8.43
N ILE A 154 14.38 7.42 8.31
CA ILE A 154 15.15 8.53 7.75
C ILE A 154 15.82 9.31 8.88
N ILE A 155 17.13 9.56 8.77
CA ILE A 155 17.87 10.28 9.82
C ILE A 155 17.31 11.70 10.04
N PRO A 156 17.23 12.19 11.29
CA PRO A 156 16.68 13.52 11.60
C PRO A 156 17.35 14.67 10.83
N ALA A 157 18.63 14.51 10.49
CA ALA A 157 19.39 15.51 9.74
C ALA A 157 18.89 15.69 8.29
N ILE A 158 18.39 14.65 7.64
CA ILE A 158 17.74 14.80 6.33
C ILE A 158 16.34 15.40 6.50
N GLN A 159 15.58 14.91 7.49
CA GLN A 159 14.22 15.37 7.75
C GLN A 159 14.16 16.89 7.98
N SER A 160 15.12 17.48 8.69
CA SER A 160 15.15 18.92 8.96
C SER A 160 15.46 19.80 7.75
N ARG A 161 15.95 19.21 6.66
CA ARG A 161 16.28 19.91 5.40
C ARG A 161 15.20 19.80 4.34
N CYS A 162 14.14 19.02 4.61
CA CYS A 162 13.08 18.74 3.66
C CYS A 162 11.72 19.19 4.20
N THR A 163 10.88 19.76 3.33
CA THR A 163 9.46 19.94 3.61
C THR A 163 8.77 18.58 3.52
N ARG A 164 8.08 18.20 4.60
CA ARG A 164 7.50 16.87 4.78
C ARG A 164 6.04 16.86 4.36
N PHE A 165 5.66 15.87 3.56
CA PHE A 165 4.28 15.64 3.14
C PHE A 165 3.87 14.21 3.48
N ARG A 166 2.82 14.08 4.30
CA ARG A 166 2.27 12.80 4.71
C ARG A 166 1.17 12.38 3.74
N PHE A 167 1.36 11.23 3.11
CA PHE A 167 0.35 10.58 2.28
C PHE A 167 -0.38 9.55 3.14
N GLY A 168 -1.63 9.85 3.50
CA GLY A 168 -2.50 8.90 4.21
C GLY A 168 -3.07 7.83 3.27
N PRO A 169 -3.64 6.73 3.82
CA PRO A 169 -4.51 5.84 3.05
C PRO A 169 -5.59 6.63 2.31
N LEU A 170 -5.97 6.16 1.14
CA LEU A 170 -6.99 6.81 0.32
C LEU A 170 -8.40 6.45 0.81
N ASP A 171 -9.26 7.46 0.87
CA ASP A 171 -10.67 7.26 1.22
C ASP A 171 -11.46 6.70 0.03
N PHE A 172 -12.63 6.13 0.33
CA PHE A 172 -13.53 5.56 -0.68
C PHE A 172 -13.81 6.54 -1.83
N GLU A 173 -14.12 7.79 -1.50
CA GLU A 173 -14.42 8.86 -2.46
C GLU A 173 -13.23 9.22 -3.37
N GLN A 174 -12.00 8.99 -2.91
CA GLN A 174 -10.78 9.24 -3.69
C GLN A 174 -10.45 8.08 -4.63
N ILE A 175 -10.79 6.84 -4.26
CA ILE A 175 -10.51 5.65 -5.06
C ILE A 175 -11.53 5.49 -6.19
N VAL A 176 -12.82 5.70 -5.89
CA VAL A 176 -13.93 5.41 -6.82
C VAL A 176 -13.79 6.08 -8.19
N PRO A 177 -13.41 7.37 -8.31
CA PRO A 177 -13.28 8.00 -9.62
C PRO A 177 -12.21 7.32 -10.49
N ARG A 178 -11.07 6.93 -9.90
CA ARG A 178 -10.01 6.23 -10.64
C ARG A 178 -10.44 4.81 -11.01
N LEU A 179 -11.08 4.12 -10.07
CA LEU A 179 -11.61 2.77 -10.28
C LEU A 179 -12.62 2.75 -11.44
N ASN A 180 -13.61 3.64 -11.42
CA ASN A 180 -14.61 3.75 -12.49
C ASN A 180 -13.99 4.12 -13.84
N PHE A 181 -12.96 4.99 -13.85
CA PHE A 181 -12.23 5.31 -15.06
C PHE A 181 -11.57 4.07 -15.69
N VAL A 182 -10.90 3.24 -14.88
CA VAL A 182 -10.26 2.01 -15.37
C VAL A 182 -11.29 0.98 -15.82
N ILE A 183 -12.37 0.79 -15.06
CA ILE A 183 -13.48 -0.10 -15.42
C ILE A 183 -14.07 0.28 -16.78
N ALA A 184 -14.31 1.58 -17.02
CA ALA A 184 -14.83 2.07 -18.30
C ALA A 184 -13.84 1.91 -19.45
N LYS A 185 -12.53 2.08 -19.20
CA LYS A 185 -11.49 1.96 -20.24
C LYS A 185 -11.21 0.51 -20.65
N GLU A 186 -11.32 -0.42 -19.71
CA GLU A 186 -11.11 -1.86 -19.95
C GLU A 186 -12.43 -2.60 -20.21
N CYS A 187 -13.58 -1.90 -20.23
CA CYS A 187 -14.91 -2.47 -20.42
C CYS A 187 -15.25 -3.61 -19.44
N VAL A 188 -14.84 -3.48 -18.18
CA VAL A 188 -15.05 -4.49 -17.15
C VAL A 188 -16.49 -4.46 -16.65
N LYS A 189 -17.14 -5.63 -16.55
CA LYS A 189 -18.44 -5.77 -15.88
C LYS A 189 -18.21 -5.83 -14.37
N ALA A 190 -18.43 -4.73 -13.66
CA ALA A 190 -18.27 -4.66 -12.20
C ALA A 190 -19.58 -4.23 -11.52
N THR A 191 -19.95 -4.96 -10.46
CA THR A 191 -21.10 -4.62 -9.62
C THR A 191 -20.70 -3.70 -8.48
N GLU A 192 -21.65 -3.01 -7.85
CA GLU A 192 -21.35 -2.07 -6.76
C GLU A 192 -20.81 -2.74 -5.49
N ASP A 193 -21.28 -3.95 -5.18
CA ASP A 193 -20.73 -4.81 -4.12
C ASP A 193 -19.29 -5.24 -4.45
N GLY A 194 -18.99 -5.59 -5.71
CA GLY A 194 -17.62 -5.89 -6.13
C GLY A 194 -16.68 -4.70 -5.99
N LYS A 195 -17.12 -3.48 -6.35
CA LYS A 195 -16.34 -2.25 -6.14
C LYS A 195 -16.07 -1.99 -4.66
N LYS A 196 -17.08 -2.16 -3.80
CA LYS A 196 -16.91 -2.03 -2.34
C LYS A 196 -15.92 -3.06 -1.80
N ALA A 197 -16.03 -4.32 -2.20
CA ALA A 197 -15.11 -5.38 -1.80
C ALA A 197 -13.66 -5.07 -2.18
N LEU A 198 -13.42 -4.57 -3.41
CA LEU A 198 -12.10 -4.14 -3.86
C LEU A 198 -11.50 -3.05 -2.96
N ILE A 199 -12.31 -2.07 -2.58
CA ILE A 199 -11.87 -0.93 -1.76
C ILE A 199 -11.62 -1.36 -0.31
N GLU A 200 -12.52 -2.15 0.26
CA GLU A 200 -12.40 -2.71 1.62
C GLU A 200 -11.12 -3.55 1.75
N LEU A 201 -10.89 -4.49 0.83
CA LEU A 201 -9.69 -5.34 0.83
C LEU A 201 -8.39 -4.56 0.62
N ALA A 202 -8.46 -3.45 -0.11
CA ALA A 202 -7.28 -2.65 -0.41
C ALA A 202 -6.83 -1.74 0.74
N GLY A 203 -7.72 -1.41 1.69
CA GLY A 203 -7.37 -0.60 2.86
C GLY A 203 -6.77 0.77 2.50
N GLY A 204 -7.21 1.38 1.41
CA GLY A 204 -6.70 2.67 0.93
C GLY A 204 -5.47 2.60 0.01
N ASP A 205 -5.03 1.41 -0.42
CA ASP A 205 -3.94 1.22 -1.40
C ASP A 205 -4.49 1.11 -2.84
N MET A 206 -4.31 2.15 -3.66
CA MET A 206 -4.79 2.17 -5.05
C MET A 206 -4.11 1.11 -5.93
N ARG A 207 -2.85 0.78 -5.66
CA ARG A 207 -2.12 -0.25 -6.41
C ARG A 207 -2.75 -1.61 -6.17
N LYS A 208 -3.08 -1.93 -4.91
CA LYS A 208 -3.78 -3.15 -4.52
C LYS A 208 -5.17 -3.22 -5.18
N VAL A 209 -5.94 -2.12 -5.17
CA VAL A 209 -7.24 -2.05 -5.88
C VAL A 209 -7.10 -2.45 -7.35
N LEU A 210 -6.17 -1.84 -8.09
CA LEU A 210 -6.02 -2.10 -9.52
C LEU A 210 -5.51 -3.52 -9.81
N ASN A 211 -4.60 -4.05 -8.99
CA ASN A 211 -4.12 -5.42 -9.12
C ASN A 211 -5.25 -6.44 -8.92
N VAL A 212 -6.05 -6.28 -7.86
CA VAL A 212 -7.16 -7.20 -7.58
C VAL A 212 -8.25 -7.07 -8.64
N LEU A 213 -8.57 -5.85 -9.08
CA LEU A 213 -9.50 -5.62 -10.18
C LEU A 213 -9.04 -6.33 -11.46
N GLN A 214 -7.78 -6.16 -11.84
CA GLN A 214 -7.22 -6.79 -13.03
C GLN A 214 -7.26 -8.32 -12.93
N ALA A 215 -6.84 -8.87 -11.78
CA ALA A 215 -6.86 -10.31 -11.54
C ALA A 215 -8.29 -10.88 -11.60
N THR A 216 -9.25 -10.23 -10.94
CA THR A 216 -10.65 -10.66 -10.91
C THR A 216 -11.29 -10.57 -12.30
N ALA A 217 -11.07 -9.48 -13.03
CA ALA A 217 -11.59 -9.31 -14.40
C ALA A 217 -10.96 -10.28 -15.41
N THR A 218 -9.76 -10.77 -15.13
CA THR A 218 -9.10 -11.79 -15.96
C THR A 218 -9.60 -13.20 -15.64
N ALA A 219 -9.88 -13.48 -14.37
CA ALA A 219 -10.31 -14.79 -13.90
C ALA A 219 -11.82 -15.05 -14.06
N PHE A 220 -12.65 -13.99 -14.03
CA PHE A 220 -14.11 -14.07 -14.02
C PHE A 220 -14.75 -13.06 -14.99
N ASP A 221 -15.94 -13.37 -15.53
CA ASP A 221 -16.66 -12.46 -16.44
C ASP A 221 -17.23 -11.22 -15.72
N VAL A 222 -17.51 -11.33 -14.41
CA VAL A 222 -18.08 -10.26 -13.60
C VAL A 222 -17.28 -10.07 -12.31
N VAL A 223 -16.96 -8.82 -11.99
CA VAL A 223 -16.34 -8.41 -10.73
C VAL A 223 -17.45 -8.11 -9.72
N ASN A 224 -17.82 -9.13 -8.94
CA ASN A 224 -18.74 -9.04 -7.79
C ASN A 224 -18.01 -9.37 -6.48
N GLU A 225 -18.68 -9.22 -5.33
CA GLU A 225 -18.06 -9.45 -4.01
C GLU A 225 -17.43 -10.84 -3.90
N ASP A 226 -18.16 -11.90 -4.24
CA ASP A 226 -17.68 -13.29 -4.12
C ASP A 226 -16.45 -13.57 -4.97
N ASN A 227 -16.43 -13.12 -6.23
CA ASN A 227 -15.31 -13.34 -7.14
C ASN A 227 -14.06 -12.55 -6.69
N VAL A 228 -14.25 -11.35 -6.13
CA VAL A 228 -13.15 -10.54 -5.60
C VAL A 228 -12.48 -11.25 -4.42
N TYR A 229 -13.25 -11.70 -3.42
CA TYR A 229 -12.71 -12.43 -2.26
C TYR A 229 -12.06 -13.75 -2.67
N THR A 230 -12.70 -14.50 -3.57
CA THR A 230 -12.17 -15.76 -4.09
C THR A 230 -10.86 -15.57 -4.85
N CYS A 231 -10.74 -14.49 -5.65
CA CYS A 231 -9.53 -14.20 -6.42
C CYS A 231 -8.31 -13.93 -5.53
N VAL A 232 -8.51 -13.32 -4.36
CA VAL A 232 -7.43 -12.98 -3.42
C VAL A 232 -7.16 -14.12 -2.43
N GLY A 233 -8.03 -15.14 -2.38
CA GLY A 233 -7.94 -16.21 -1.39
C GLY A 233 -8.27 -15.72 0.03
N HIS A 234 -9.11 -14.69 0.15
CA HIS A 234 -9.49 -14.08 1.42
C HIS A 234 -10.88 -14.59 1.87
N PRO A 235 -11.12 -14.84 3.16
CA PRO A 235 -12.44 -15.25 3.64
C PRO A 235 -13.53 -14.22 3.30
N THR A 236 -14.71 -14.71 2.88
CA THR A 236 -15.89 -13.87 2.67
C THR A 236 -16.53 -13.48 4.01
N LYS A 237 -17.42 -12.48 4.01
CA LYS A 237 -18.20 -12.11 5.20
C LYS A 237 -19.02 -13.27 5.77
N SER A 238 -19.57 -14.11 4.89
CA SER A 238 -20.34 -15.31 5.29
C SER A 238 -19.46 -16.38 5.95
N ASP A 239 -18.25 -16.58 5.41
CA ASP A 239 -17.26 -17.49 5.98
C ASP A 239 -16.87 -17.04 7.38
N MET A 240 -16.55 -15.75 7.56
CA MET A 240 -16.16 -15.22 8.86
C MET A 240 -17.27 -15.28 9.90
N THR A 241 -18.52 -15.05 9.49
CA THR A 241 -19.68 -15.21 10.37
C THR A 241 -19.77 -16.65 10.89
N ASN A 242 -19.53 -17.64 10.02
CA ASN A 242 -19.51 -19.05 10.41
C ASN A 242 -18.32 -19.38 11.31
N VAL A 243 -17.11 -18.90 10.98
CA VAL A 243 -15.90 -19.11 11.79
C VAL A 243 -16.10 -18.60 13.21
N VAL A 244 -16.54 -17.35 13.38
CA VAL A 244 -16.79 -16.74 14.69
C VAL A 244 -17.88 -17.50 15.45
N LYS A 245 -18.96 -17.91 14.75
CA LYS A 245 -20.03 -18.74 15.35
C LYS A 245 -19.49 -20.07 15.87
N TRP A 246 -18.62 -20.75 15.11
CA TRP A 246 -18.03 -22.02 15.54
C TRP A 246 -17.08 -21.83 16.73
N LEU A 247 -16.23 -20.82 16.68
CA LEU A 247 -15.32 -20.48 17.79
C LEU A 247 -16.09 -20.20 19.08
N LEU A 248 -17.18 -19.42 19.00
CA LEU A 248 -17.95 -18.99 20.17
C LEU A 248 -18.99 -20.01 20.67
N ASN A 249 -19.42 -20.98 19.86
CA ASN A 249 -20.56 -21.83 20.24
C ASN A 249 -20.28 -23.34 20.13
N SER A 250 -19.43 -23.79 19.21
CA SER A 250 -19.23 -25.23 18.95
C SER A 250 -18.23 -25.88 19.92
N SER A 251 -18.20 -27.22 19.97
CA SER A 251 -17.14 -27.94 20.68
C SER A 251 -15.78 -27.74 20.00
N PHE A 252 -14.69 -27.99 20.73
CA PHE A 252 -13.33 -27.86 20.20
C PHE A 252 -13.16 -28.65 18.89
N ASP A 253 -13.50 -29.95 18.88
CA ASP A 253 -13.35 -30.80 17.70
C ASP A 253 -14.17 -30.31 16.51
N THR A 254 -15.40 -29.86 16.76
CA THR A 254 -16.29 -29.37 15.70
C THR A 254 -15.73 -28.09 15.11
N ALA A 255 -15.38 -27.10 15.94
CA ALA A 255 -14.84 -25.84 15.47
C ALA A 255 -13.54 -26.04 14.69
N TYR A 256 -12.63 -26.86 15.22
CA TYR A 256 -11.38 -27.19 14.56
C TYR A 256 -11.59 -27.79 13.17
N ASN A 257 -12.40 -28.85 13.08
CA ASN A 257 -12.63 -29.54 11.81
C ASN A 257 -13.33 -28.66 10.78
N MET A 258 -14.32 -27.86 11.19
CA MET A 258 -15.04 -26.96 10.29
C MET A 258 -14.14 -25.85 9.74
N ILE A 259 -13.32 -25.21 10.59
CA ILE A 259 -12.38 -24.18 10.13
C ILE A 259 -11.28 -24.79 9.27
N HIS A 260 -10.75 -25.96 9.65
CA HIS A 260 -9.73 -26.66 8.87
C HIS A 260 -10.24 -27.07 7.48
N GLN A 261 -11.48 -27.58 7.39
CA GLN A 261 -12.11 -27.87 6.10
C GLN A 261 -12.29 -26.62 5.25
N LEU A 262 -12.68 -25.50 5.86
CA LEU A 262 -12.80 -24.22 5.17
C LEU A 262 -11.45 -23.76 4.59
N GLN A 263 -10.37 -23.87 5.37
CA GLN A 263 -9.01 -23.56 4.91
C GLN A 263 -8.60 -24.41 3.71
N ILE A 264 -8.86 -25.72 3.75
CA ILE A 264 -8.52 -26.64 2.66
C ILE A 264 -9.34 -26.33 1.40
N ASN A 265 -10.66 -26.19 1.55
CA ASN A 265 -11.57 -26.06 0.41
C ASN A 265 -11.42 -24.73 -0.32
N LYS A 266 -11.11 -23.65 0.42
CA LYS A 266 -10.99 -22.29 -0.13
C LYS A 266 -9.56 -21.76 -0.19
N GLY A 267 -8.58 -22.53 0.28
CA GLY A 267 -7.16 -22.12 0.30
C GLY A 267 -6.86 -20.95 1.22
N LEU A 268 -7.59 -20.82 2.35
CA LEU A 268 -7.45 -19.68 3.25
C LEU A 268 -6.28 -19.85 4.22
N ALA A 269 -5.45 -18.81 4.36
CA ALA A 269 -4.41 -18.78 5.38
C ALA A 269 -5.00 -18.53 6.77
N LEU A 270 -4.38 -19.12 7.81
CA LEU A 270 -4.85 -18.88 9.18
C LEU A 270 -4.65 -17.42 9.62
N THR A 271 -3.63 -16.75 9.06
CA THR A 271 -3.35 -15.33 9.31
C THR A 271 -4.51 -14.43 8.89
N ASP A 272 -5.12 -14.70 7.72
CA ASP A 272 -6.24 -13.90 7.21
C ASP A 272 -7.49 -14.12 8.06
N ILE A 273 -7.75 -15.37 8.44
CA ILE A 273 -8.83 -15.71 9.37
C ILE A 273 -8.60 -14.99 10.71
N LEU A 274 -7.38 -15.01 11.25
CA LEU A 274 -7.06 -14.39 12.54
C LEU A 274 -7.28 -12.87 12.52
N GLN A 275 -6.86 -12.19 11.46
CA GLN A 275 -7.04 -10.75 11.27
C GLN A 275 -8.51 -10.36 11.18
N GLU A 276 -9.31 -11.13 10.45
CA GLU A 276 -10.75 -10.91 10.37
C GLU A 276 -11.45 -11.21 11.69
N VAL A 277 -11.09 -12.32 12.36
CA VAL A 277 -11.62 -12.62 13.70
C VAL A 277 -11.35 -11.46 14.66
N HIS A 278 -10.14 -10.88 14.65
CA HIS A 278 -9.80 -9.71 15.47
C HIS A 278 -10.75 -8.54 15.19
N SER A 279 -11.00 -8.23 13.91
CA SER A 279 -11.96 -7.19 13.51
C SER A 279 -13.40 -7.46 13.99
N TYR A 280 -13.82 -8.73 13.99
CA TYR A 280 -15.15 -9.13 14.47
C TYR A 280 -15.30 -9.06 15.98
N ILE A 281 -14.28 -9.45 16.77
CA ILE A 281 -14.34 -9.43 18.23
C ILE A 281 -14.62 -8.02 18.77
N HIS A 282 -14.03 -6.98 18.18
CA HIS A 282 -14.28 -5.58 18.56
C HIS A 282 -15.73 -5.13 18.34
N ARG A 283 -16.52 -5.87 17.56
CA ARG A 283 -17.95 -5.59 17.31
C ARG A 283 -18.89 -6.38 18.22
N ILE A 284 -18.37 -7.33 18.99
CA ILE A 284 -19.14 -8.20 19.88
C ILE A 284 -18.99 -7.69 21.31
N GLU A 285 -20.09 -7.64 22.04
CA GLU A 285 -20.07 -7.31 23.47
C GLU A 285 -19.57 -8.52 24.27
N LEU A 286 -18.36 -8.41 24.82
CA LEU A 286 -17.76 -9.39 25.71
C LEU A 286 -17.35 -8.69 27.02
N PRO A 287 -17.36 -9.40 28.17
CA PRO A 287 -16.79 -8.87 29.40
C PRO A 287 -15.34 -8.44 29.21
N SER A 288 -14.95 -7.29 29.75
CA SER A 288 -13.63 -6.68 29.51
C SER A 288 -12.47 -7.62 29.83
N GLU A 289 -12.56 -8.40 30.90
CA GLU A 289 -11.53 -9.38 31.28
C GLU A 289 -11.33 -10.46 30.21
N VAL A 290 -12.42 -10.97 29.65
CA VAL A 290 -12.41 -11.98 28.59
C VAL A 290 -11.88 -11.38 27.29
N LEU A 291 -12.29 -10.15 26.96
CA LEU A 291 -11.83 -9.44 25.77
C LEU A 291 -10.33 -9.19 25.82
N ILE A 292 -9.80 -8.70 26.95
CA ILE A 292 -8.37 -8.45 27.12
C ILE A 292 -7.57 -9.74 26.93
N GLU A 293 -7.98 -10.84 27.57
CA GLU A 293 -7.30 -12.12 27.44
C GLU A 293 -7.34 -12.67 26.00
N LEU A 294 -8.48 -12.57 25.32
CA LEU A 294 -8.60 -12.95 23.92
C LEU A 294 -7.63 -12.18 23.04
N LEU A 295 -7.58 -10.85 23.20
CA LEU A 295 -6.69 -9.99 22.41
C LEU A 295 -5.21 -10.31 22.66
N GLU A 296 -4.81 -10.50 23.92
CA GLU A 296 -3.43 -10.90 24.27
C GLU A 296 -3.05 -12.25 23.63
N LYS A 297 -3.91 -13.26 23.77
CA LYS A 297 -3.62 -14.60 23.25
C LYS A 297 -3.64 -14.65 21.72
N MET A 298 -4.49 -13.86 21.07
CA MET A 298 -4.50 -13.74 19.62
C MET A 298 -3.27 -12.99 19.10
N ALA A 299 -2.78 -11.98 19.82
CA ALA A 299 -1.52 -11.31 19.47
C ALA A 299 -0.32 -12.26 19.57
N ASP A 300 -0.26 -13.09 20.63
CA ASP A 300 0.75 -14.15 20.75
C ASP A 300 0.68 -15.14 19.58
N LEU A 301 -0.54 -15.52 19.18
CA LEU A 301 -0.78 -16.41 18.06
C LEU A 301 -0.32 -15.81 16.72
N GLU A 302 -0.66 -14.55 16.46
CA GLU A 302 -0.24 -13.82 15.26
C GLU A 302 1.29 -13.76 15.18
N ASN A 303 1.96 -13.44 16.30
CA ASN A 303 3.41 -13.41 16.37
C ASN A 303 4.03 -14.79 16.06
N ARG A 304 3.46 -15.88 16.59
CA ARG A 304 3.92 -17.26 16.27
C ARG A 304 3.72 -17.60 14.80
N LEU A 305 2.64 -17.14 14.18
CA LEU A 305 2.39 -17.37 12.75
C LEU A 305 3.44 -16.69 11.88
N THR A 306 3.91 -15.50 12.26
CA THR A 306 5.00 -14.82 11.51
C THR A 306 6.34 -15.57 11.55
N SER A 307 6.55 -16.45 12.54
CA SER A 307 7.80 -17.20 12.73
C SER A 307 7.86 -18.53 11.96
N GLY A 308 6.91 -18.81 11.07
CA GLY A 308 6.90 -20.04 10.25
C GLY A 308 6.52 -21.30 11.03
N THR A 309 5.57 -21.19 11.95
CA THR A 309 5.09 -22.32 12.77
C THR A 309 4.05 -23.18 12.03
N SER A 310 3.74 -24.37 12.59
CA SER A 310 2.70 -25.24 12.03
C SER A 310 1.31 -24.61 12.15
N GLU A 311 0.72 -24.21 11.02
CA GLU A 311 -0.65 -23.67 10.98
C GLU A 311 -1.67 -24.64 11.62
N LYS A 312 -1.49 -25.95 11.44
CA LYS A 312 -2.38 -26.96 12.01
C LYS A 312 -2.42 -26.90 13.55
N LEU A 313 -1.26 -26.68 14.19
CA LEU A 313 -1.17 -26.51 15.63
C LEU A 313 -1.68 -25.14 16.07
N GLN A 314 -1.38 -24.09 15.30
CA GLN A 314 -1.86 -22.74 15.59
C GLN A 314 -3.37 -22.63 15.46
N LEU A 315 -4.01 -23.34 14.54
CA LEU A 315 -5.47 -23.44 14.46
C LEU A 315 -6.05 -24.06 15.74
N GLY A 316 -5.42 -25.14 16.23
CA GLY A 316 -5.79 -25.74 17.52
C GLY A 316 -5.64 -24.74 18.66
N SER A 317 -4.58 -23.93 18.64
CA SER A 317 -4.38 -22.84 19.61
C SER A 317 -5.50 -21.80 19.51
N LEU A 318 -5.88 -21.35 18.30
CA LEU A 318 -6.97 -20.39 18.10
C LEU A 318 -8.28 -20.91 18.69
N VAL A 319 -8.68 -22.14 18.34
CA VAL A 319 -9.91 -22.75 18.87
C VAL A 319 -9.83 -22.90 20.39
N GLY A 320 -8.68 -23.31 20.92
CA GLY A 320 -8.44 -23.45 22.35
C GLY A 320 -8.55 -22.13 23.12
N ILE A 321 -8.01 -21.04 22.57
CA ILE A 321 -8.11 -19.68 23.13
C ILE A 321 -9.58 -19.30 23.31
N PHE A 322 -10.40 -19.47 22.27
CA PHE A 322 -11.83 -19.16 22.34
C PHE A 322 -12.58 -20.08 23.29
N HIS A 323 -12.23 -21.36 23.36
CA HIS A 323 -12.87 -22.30 24.27
C HIS A 323 -12.61 -21.95 25.74
N ILE A 324 -11.38 -21.55 26.07
CA ILE A 324 -11.01 -21.08 27.42
C ILE A 324 -11.68 -19.74 27.74
N ALA A 325 -11.75 -18.82 26.78
CA ALA A 325 -12.42 -17.54 26.98
C ALA A 325 -13.92 -17.72 27.29
N ARG A 326 -14.59 -18.66 26.61
CA ARG A 326 -16.01 -18.97 26.83
C ARG A 326 -16.31 -19.49 28.23
N SER A 327 -15.43 -20.30 28.82
CA SER A 327 -15.67 -20.84 30.16
C SER A 327 -15.61 -19.79 31.26
N LYS A 328 -15.07 -18.60 30.95
CA LYS A 328 -14.98 -17.44 31.85
C LYS A 328 -16.15 -16.47 31.70
N ILE A 329 -17.02 -16.66 30.69
CA ILE A 329 -18.21 -15.83 30.53
C ILE A 329 -19.25 -16.30 31.56
N PRO A 330 -19.68 -15.42 32.49
CA PRO A 330 -20.71 -15.79 33.45
C PRO A 330 -22.01 -16.14 32.72
N VAL A 331 -22.56 -17.33 32.99
CA VAL A 331 -23.89 -17.70 32.48
C VAL A 331 -24.90 -16.82 33.21
N PRO A 332 -25.77 -16.07 32.51
CA PRO A 332 -26.84 -15.35 33.18
C PRO A 332 -27.69 -16.36 33.94
N GLU A 333 -27.80 -16.20 35.26
CA GLU A 333 -28.68 -17.02 36.10
C GLU A 333 -30.07 -17.01 35.48
N ALA A 334 -30.59 -18.19 35.15
CA ALA A 334 -31.96 -18.34 34.70
C ALA A 334 -32.86 -17.81 35.82
N THR A 335 -33.53 -16.69 35.55
CA THR A 335 -34.58 -16.16 36.43
C THR A 335 -35.70 -17.19 36.44
N SER A 336 -35.74 -17.98 37.52
CA SER A 336 -36.76 -18.98 37.85
C SER A 336 -38.09 -18.33 38.20
#